data_AF-A0A0A2WPG8-F1
#
_entry.id   AF-A0A0A2WPG8-F1
#
_cell.length_a   1.000
_cell.length_b   1.000
_cell.length_c   1.000
_cell.angle_alpha   90.00
_cell.angle_beta   90.00
_cell.angle_gamma   90.00
#
_symmetry.space_group_name_H-M   'P 1'
#
loop_
_entity.id
_entity.type
_entity.pdbx_description
1 polymer ?
#
loop_
_entity_poly.entity_id
_entity_poly.type
_entity_poly.pdbx_seq_one_letter_code
_entity_poly.pdbx_strand_id
1 'polypeptide(L)'
;MRSLWRWGLLYALGLLLLAGLGHRNQMEARSLRAMKGELERLKAEEVRLLKAALLSARPLEVLRWAQKRGFVPMSEGRWGQ
;
A
#
# COMPACT_ATOMS: atom_id res chain seq x y z
N MET A 1 -19.84 24.08 -51.03
CA MET A 1 -18.58 24.30 -50.29
C MET A 1 -18.77 24.52 -48.77
N ARG A 2 -19.77 25.30 -48.30
CA ARG A 2 -20.05 25.49 -46.86
C ARG A 2 -20.40 24.21 -46.07
N SER A 3 -21.00 23.20 -46.70
CA SER A 3 -21.38 21.95 -46.03
C SER A 3 -20.18 21.07 -45.70
N LEU A 4 -19.25 20.87 -46.63
CA LEU A 4 -18.01 20.09 -46.39
C LEU A 4 -17.20 20.68 -45.22
N TRP A 5 -17.12 22.01 -45.15
CA TRP A 5 -16.37 22.68 -44.08
C TRP A 5 -17.03 22.50 -42.71
N ARG A 6 -18.37 22.55 -42.63
CA ARG A 6 -19.12 22.27 -41.39
C ARG A 6 -18.90 20.86 -40.89
N TRP A 7 -18.96 19.86 -41.78
CA TRP A 7 -18.74 18.47 -41.41
C TRP A 7 -17.30 18.18 -41.02
N GLY A 8 -16.32 18.76 -41.73
CA GLY A 8 -14.91 18.67 -41.35
C GLY A 8 -14.63 19.27 -39.97
N LEU A 9 -15.26 20.40 -39.64
CA LEU A 9 -15.10 21.07 -38.36
C LEU A 9 -15.74 20.28 -37.21
N LEU A 10 -16.92 19.69 -37.44
CA LEU A 10 -17.56 18.78 -36.47
C LEU A 10 -16.72 17.52 -36.24
N TYR A 11 -16.14 16.97 -37.29
CA TYR A 11 -15.27 15.79 -37.19
C TYR A 11 -13.98 16.12 -36.41
N ALA A 12 -13.35 17.25 -36.71
CA ALA A 12 -12.18 17.74 -35.96
C ALA A 12 -12.52 17.99 -34.48
N LEU A 13 -13.69 18.55 -34.20
CA LEU A 13 -14.17 18.75 -32.83
C LEU A 13 -14.35 17.41 -32.10
N GLY A 14 -14.94 16.41 -32.76
CA GLY A 14 -15.08 15.06 -32.22
C GLY A 14 -13.73 14.41 -31.90
N LEU A 15 -12.75 14.55 -32.80
CA LEU A 15 -11.38 14.06 -32.57
C LEU A 15 -10.70 14.76 -31.41
N LEU A 16 -10.85 16.08 -31.29
CA LEU A 16 -10.31 16.86 -30.16
C LEU A 16 -10.93 16.42 -28.82
N LEU A 17 -12.23 16.15 -28.79
CA LEU A 17 -12.90 15.64 -27.59
C LEU A 17 -12.39 14.25 -27.21
N LEU A 18 -12.27 13.33 -28.17
CA LEU A 18 -11.69 12.00 -27.91
C LEU A 18 -10.25 12.09 -27.39
N ALA A 19 -9.44 12.95 -28.01
CA ALA A 19 -8.05 13.16 -27.60
C ALA A 19 -7.96 13.75 -26.19
N GLY A 20 -8.80 14.74 -25.87
CA GLY A 20 -8.87 15.35 -24.54
C GLY A 20 -9.28 14.34 -23.46
N LEU A 21 -10.32 13.55 -23.72
CA LEU A 21 -10.78 12.50 -22.80
C LEU A 21 -9.72 11.39 -22.63
N GLY A 22 -9.10 10.95 -23.73
CA GLY A 22 -8.03 9.96 -23.71
C GLY A 22 -6.80 10.43 -22.95
N HIS A 23 -6.43 11.71 -23.07
CA HIS A 23 -5.31 12.29 -22.34
C HIS A 23 -5.57 12.33 -20.83
N ARG A 24 -6.77 12.78 -20.41
CA ARG A 24 -7.16 12.79 -18.99
C ARG A 24 -7.15 11.39 -18.39
N ASN A 25 -7.72 10.42 -19.10
CA ASN A 25 -7.75 9.03 -18.66
C ASN A 25 -6.34 8.43 -18.54
N GLN A 26 -5.42 8.77 -19.45
CA GLN A 26 -4.02 8.34 -19.35
C GLN A 26 -3.29 8.93 -18.15
N MET A 27 -3.57 10.18 -17.78
CA MET A 27 -2.98 10.81 -16.59
C MET A 27 -3.46 10.14 -15.31
N GLU A 28 -4.77 9.90 -15.19
CA GLU A 28 -5.37 9.20 -14.04
C GLU A 28 -4.87 7.75 -13.94
N ALA A 29 -4.71 7.06 -15.06
CA ALA A 29 -4.17 5.71 -15.08
C ALA A 29 -2.71 5.65 -14.60
N ARG A 30 -1.89 6.67 -14.89
CA ARG A 30 -0.50 6.73 -14.42
C ARG A 30 -0.42 6.98 -12.91
N SER A 31 -1.21 7.90 -12.37
CA SER A 31 -1.26 8.14 -10.92
C SER A 31 -1.77 6.90 -10.18
N LEU A 32 -2.80 6.23 -10.70
CA LEU A 32 -3.33 5.00 -10.12
C LEU A 32 -2.31 3.85 -10.14
N ARG A 33 -1.49 3.73 -11.18
CA ARG A 33 -0.41 2.72 -11.24
C ARG A 33 0.67 2.99 -10.20
N ALA A 34 1.07 4.26 -10.03
CA ALA A 34 2.04 4.64 -9.01
C ALA A 34 1.51 4.31 -7.60
N MET A 35 0.26 4.68 -7.30
CA MET A 35 -0.37 4.40 -6.00
C MET A 35 -0.54 2.90 -5.76
N LYS A 36 -0.89 2.11 -6.78
CA LYS A 36 -0.95 0.64 -6.66
C LYS A 36 0.41 0.03 -6.37
N GLY A 37 1.47 0.53 -7.00
CA GLY A 37 2.84 0.06 -6.74
C GLY A 37 3.26 0.32 -5.30
N GLU A 38 3.00 1.53 -4.79
CA GLU A 38 3.32 1.90 -3.42
C GLU A 38 2.49 1.08 -2.41
N LEU A 39 1.21 0.83 -2.70
CA LEU A 39 0.34 0.00 -1.87
C LEU A 39 0.88 -1.43 -1.73
N GLU A 40 1.29 -2.07 -2.84
CA GLU A 40 1.81 -3.43 -2.81
C GLU A 40 3.16 -3.51 -2.09
N ARG A 41 4.00 -2.48 -2.22
CA ARG A 41 5.25 -2.36 -1.46
C ARG A 41 4.97 -2.27 0.05
N LEU A 42 4.03 -1.42 0.46
CA LEU A 42 3.66 -1.25 1.87
C LEU A 42 3.06 -2.54 2.45
N LYS A 43 2.21 -3.25 1.71
CA LYS A 43 1.69 -4.57 2.15
C LYS A 43 2.80 -5.59 2.35
N ALA A 44 3.77 -5.66 1.44
CA ALA A 44 4.90 -6.58 1.58
C ALA A 44 5.74 -6.24 2.82
N GLU A 45 5.92 -4.95 3.12
CA GLU A 45 6.63 -4.48 4.30
C GLU A 45 5.84 -4.77 5.59
N GLU A 46 4.53 -4.56 5.61
CA GLU A 46 3.66 -4.91 6.71
C GLU A 46 3.75 -6.41 7.04
N VAL A 47 3.64 -7.28 6.05
CA VAL A 47 3.79 -8.73 6.24
C VAL A 47 5.17 -9.09 6.80
N ARG A 48 6.23 -8.42 6.33
CA ARG A 48 7.59 -8.63 6.85
C ARG A 48 7.69 -8.22 8.33
N LEU A 49 7.13 -7.06 8.68
CA LEU A 49 7.14 -6.53 10.03
C LEU A 49 6.30 -7.39 10.98
N LEU A 50 5.13 -7.85 10.55
CA LEU A 50 4.29 -8.77 11.34
C LEU A 50 4.99 -10.10 11.61
N LYS A 51 5.68 -10.67 10.61
CA LYS A 51 6.49 -11.88 10.80
C LYS A 51 7.63 -11.65 11.79
N ALA A 52 8.34 -10.51 11.68
CA ALA A 52 9.40 -10.15 12.61
C ALA A 52 8.84 -9.98 14.04
N ALA A 53 7.74 -9.25 14.19
CA ALA A 53 7.06 -9.06 15.47
C ALA A 53 6.61 -10.39 16.07
N LEU A 54 6.07 -11.32 15.27
CA LEU A 54 5.68 -12.65 15.74
C LEU A 54 6.89 -13.47 16.22
N LEU A 55 8.03 -13.38 15.54
CA LEU A 55 9.27 -14.03 15.94
C LEU A 55 9.81 -13.45 17.25
N SER A 56 9.74 -12.13 17.42
CA SER A 56 10.15 -11.43 18.65
C SER A 56 9.16 -11.63 19.81
N ALA A 57 7.87 -11.80 19.51
CA ALA A 57 6.82 -12.04 20.48
C ALA A 57 6.72 -13.52 20.89
N ARG A 58 7.66 -14.38 20.47
CA ARG A 58 7.73 -15.75 20.97
C ARG A 58 7.77 -15.71 22.50
N PRO A 59 6.89 -16.44 23.21
CA PRO A 59 6.80 -16.39 24.67
C PRO A 59 8.15 -16.63 25.36
N LEU A 60 8.99 -17.47 24.77
CA LEU A 60 10.36 -17.74 25.20
C LEU A 60 11.31 -16.53 25.10
N GLU A 61 11.20 -15.72 24.05
CA GLU A 61 12.00 -14.49 23.89
C GLU A 61 11.53 -13.41 24.86
N VAL A 62 10.21 -13.29 25.04
CA VAL A 62 9.60 -12.39 26.03
C VAL A 62 10.03 -12.77 27.46
N LEU A 63 10.02 -14.06 27.79
CA LEU A 63 10.50 -14.59 29.07
C LEU A 63 12.00 -14.34 29.27
N ARG A 64 12.84 -14.57 28.24
CA ARG A 64 14.29 -14.28 28.32
C ARG A 64 14.56 -12.78 28.49
N TRP A 65 13.81 -11.92 27.80
CA TRP A 65 13.89 -10.47 27.97
C TRP A 65 13.52 -10.07 29.40
N ALA A 66 12.42 -10.62 29.92
CA ALA A 66 11.96 -10.37 31.28
C ALA A 66 13.01 -10.81 32.31
N GLN A 67 13.58 -12.01 32.14
CA GLN A 67 14.63 -12.55 33.02
C GLN A 67 15.91 -11.71 32.98
N LYS A 68 16.35 -11.24 31.80
CA LYS A 68 17.48 -10.30 31.65
C LYS A 68 17.24 -8.95 32.33
N ARG A 69 15.98 -8.54 32.46
CA ARG A 69 15.58 -7.29 33.13
C ARG A 69 15.34 -7.49 34.64
N GLY A 70 15.55 -8.70 35.16
CA GLY A 70 15.39 -9.03 36.58
C GLY A 70 13.97 -9.46 36.98
N PHE A 71 13.07 -9.67 36.02
CA PHE A 71 11.75 -10.24 36.31
C PHE A 71 11.85 -11.76 36.46
N VAL A 72 11.37 -12.28 37.58
CA VAL A 72 11.29 -13.73 37.85
C VAL A 72 9.93 -14.25 37.38
N PRO A 73 9.87 -15.34 36.58
CA PRO A 73 8.61 -15.95 36.19
C PRO A 73 7.81 -16.34 37.43
N MET A 74 6.51 -16.05 37.45
CA MET A 74 5.63 -16.42 38.58
C MET A 74 5.69 -17.92 38.90
N SER A 75 5.97 -18.77 37.92
CA SER A 75 6.15 -20.22 38.09
C SER A 75 7.38 -20.64 38.90
N GLU A 76 8.41 -19.79 38.97
CA GLU A 76 9.63 -20.04 39.75
C GLU A 76 9.68 -19.25 41.06
N GLY A 77 8.85 -18.21 41.20
CA GLY A 77 8.73 -17.48 42.43
C GLY A 77 8.12 -18.35 43.53
N ARG A 78 8.89 -18.61 44.58
CA ARG A 78 8.35 -19.11 45.86
C ARG A 78 7.60 -17.96 46.53
N TRP A 79 6.39 -17.65 46.07
CA TRP A 79 5.53 -16.58 46.60
C TRP A 79 4.83 -17.02 47.90
N GLY A 80 5.60 -17.49 48.88
CA GLY A 80 5.05 -18.00 50.13
C GLY A 80 6.11 -18.66 51.00
N GLN A 81 6.88 -17.85 51.72
CA GLN A 81 7.38 -18.18 53.05
C GLN A 81 7.03 -17.03 53.98
#